data_AF-A0AA47EKX3-F1
#
_entry.id   AF-A0AA47EKX3-F1
#
_cell.length_a   1.000
_cell.length_b   1.000
_cell.length_c   1.000
_cell.angle_alpha   90.00
_cell.angle_beta   90.00
_cell.angle_gamma   90.00
#
_symmetry.space_group_name_H-M   'P 1'
#
loop_
_entity.id
_entity.type
_entity.pdbx_description
1 polymer ?
#
loop_
_entity_poly.entity_id
_entity_poly.type
_entity_poly.pdbx_seq_one_letter_code
_entity_poly.pdbx_strand_id
1 'polypeptide(L)'
;MENSKLYDEIVRLRENIPVVDEIYYDISISGTKEGKIKWLCQTQWVGFTDTKPIREIREAREVIPDKALKSYKNINEPAILVNEEEDIFLFMLFGGHAIIKKDLCRKFFENIITPSVAINNYDLGYTHIDSIEKGSLQRAPSKKLRMKVLKRDNFKCRLCGRSPNNYVDLELHVHHIFPWSQGGLTGEKNLITLCKTCHDGLDPHLDPELFSYIEDFKKKNNYYEDLINYHNVSYKLYGEITD
;
A
#
# COMPACT_ATOMS: atom_id res chain seq x y z
N MET A 1 4.05 36.36 16.52
CA MET A 1 3.92 36.04 15.08
C MET A 1 2.45 35.81 14.87
N GLU A 2 1.77 36.63 14.08
CA GLU A 2 0.37 36.36 13.70
C GLU A 2 0.33 35.02 12.98
N ASN A 3 -0.52 34.11 13.45
CA ASN A 3 -0.79 32.88 12.73
C ASN A 3 -1.41 33.26 11.38
N SER A 4 -0.95 32.63 10.29
CA SER A 4 -1.52 32.88 8.98
C SER A 4 -2.97 32.37 8.97
N LYS A 5 -3.86 33.00 8.20
CA LYS A 5 -5.25 32.54 7.99
C LYS A 5 -5.34 31.05 7.65
N LEU A 6 -4.32 30.52 6.98
CA LEU A 6 -4.20 29.11 6.63
C LEU A 6 -3.95 28.20 7.84
N TYR A 7 -3.16 28.64 8.82
CA TYR A 7 -2.94 27.91 10.06
C TYR A 7 -4.25 27.74 10.83
N ASP A 8 -5.04 28.80 10.93
CA ASP A 8 -6.32 28.77 11.63
C ASP A 8 -7.32 27.81 10.97
N GLU A 9 -7.34 27.76 9.62
CA GLU A 9 -8.15 26.77 8.89
C GLU A 9 -7.69 25.32 9.15
N ILE A 10 -6.38 25.06 9.20
CA ILE A 10 -5.87 23.71 9.52
C ILE A 10 -6.25 23.31 10.95
N VAL A 11 -6.15 24.24 11.91
CA VAL A 11 -6.56 23.98 13.29
C VAL A 11 -8.05 23.67 13.35
N ARG A 12 -8.89 24.48 12.68
CA ARG A 12 -10.33 24.22 12.56
C ARG A 12 -10.61 22.81 12.04
N LEU A 13 -9.98 22.40 10.94
CA LEU A 13 -10.18 21.07 10.34
C LEU A 13 -9.79 19.90 11.25
N ARG A 14 -8.83 20.11 12.15
CA ARG A 14 -8.39 19.10 13.14
C ARG A 14 -9.30 19.04 14.37
N GLU A 15 -10.06 20.10 14.60
CA GLU A 15 -11.02 20.24 15.70
C GLU A 15 -12.47 20.03 15.26
N ASN A 16 -12.71 19.90 13.95
CA ASN A 16 -14.00 19.56 13.36
C ASN A 16 -14.58 18.29 14.00
N ILE A 17 -15.90 18.27 14.17
CA ILE A 17 -16.66 17.16 14.73
C ILE A 17 -17.49 16.52 13.60
N PRO A 18 -17.67 15.18 13.60
CA PRO A 18 -18.50 14.51 12.61
C PRO A 18 -19.95 14.99 12.66
N VAL A 19 -20.56 15.10 11.49
CA VAL A 19 -22.00 15.34 11.36
C VAL A 19 -22.73 14.06 11.79
N VAL A 20 -23.77 14.22 12.59
CA VAL A 20 -24.57 13.11 13.12
C VAL A 20 -25.25 12.37 11.97
N ASP A 21 -25.29 11.03 12.06
CA ASP A 21 -25.90 10.11 11.09
C ASP A 21 -25.32 10.17 9.65
N GLU A 22 -24.18 10.85 9.47
CA GLU A 22 -23.47 10.87 8.20
C GLU A 22 -22.42 9.75 8.10
N ILE A 23 -22.14 9.36 6.86
CA ILE A 23 -21.18 8.30 6.55
C ILE A 23 -19.87 8.93 6.10
N TYR A 24 -18.76 8.35 6.57
CA TYR A 24 -17.42 8.82 6.26
C TYR A 24 -16.54 7.72 5.68
N TYR A 25 -15.63 8.12 4.80
CA TYR A 25 -14.55 7.30 4.30
C TYR A 25 -13.19 7.87 4.69
N ASP A 26 -12.21 6.99 4.73
CA ASP A 26 -10.81 7.35 4.89
C ASP A 26 -10.18 7.51 3.51
N ILE A 27 -9.57 8.67 3.25
CA ILE A 27 -8.79 8.92 2.04
C ILE A 27 -7.44 9.47 2.46
N SER A 28 -6.37 8.93 1.89
CA SER A 28 -5.01 9.43 2.10
C SER A 28 -4.31 9.70 0.80
N ILE A 29 -3.53 10.78 0.76
CA ILE A 29 -2.74 11.21 -0.39
C ILE A 29 -1.30 11.44 0.06
N SER A 30 -0.35 10.84 -0.64
CA SER A 30 1.06 11.09 -0.39
C SER A 30 1.88 10.99 -1.67
N GLY A 31 3.19 11.29 -1.60
CA GLY A 31 4.09 11.23 -2.73
C GLY A 31 5.17 10.18 -2.53
N THR A 32 5.56 9.50 -3.61
CA THR A 32 6.71 8.58 -3.60
C THR A 32 7.99 9.31 -3.97
N LYS A 33 9.14 8.74 -3.60
CA LYS A 33 10.47 9.29 -3.96
C LYS A 33 10.70 9.36 -5.46
N GLU A 34 10.01 8.52 -6.22
CA GLU A 34 10.03 8.49 -7.70
C GLU A 34 9.13 9.57 -8.33
N GLY A 35 8.52 10.44 -7.53
CA GLY A 35 7.70 11.55 -8.02
C GLY A 35 6.29 11.15 -8.45
N LYS A 36 5.71 10.11 -7.84
CA LYS A 36 4.33 9.68 -8.11
C LYS A 36 3.42 10.04 -6.95
N ILE A 37 2.18 10.45 -7.26
CA ILE A 37 1.12 10.58 -6.25
C ILE A 37 0.57 9.19 -5.93
N LYS A 38 0.35 8.95 -4.65
CA LYS A 38 -0.21 7.72 -4.10
C LYS A 38 -1.51 8.03 -3.40
N TRP A 39 -2.53 7.26 -3.75
CA TRP A 39 -3.85 7.32 -3.17
C TRP A 39 -4.11 6.05 -2.37
N LEU A 40 -4.65 6.22 -1.16
CA LEU A 40 -5.03 5.12 -0.30
C LEU A 40 -6.41 5.39 0.28
N CYS A 41 -7.13 4.31 0.54
CA CYS A 41 -8.40 4.32 1.22
C CYS A 41 -8.48 3.05 2.07
N GLN A 42 -9.14 3.12 3.22
CA GLN A 42 -9.52 1.89 3.91
C GLN A 42 -10.60 1.17 3.13
N THR A 43 -10.35 -0.10 2.79
CA THR A 43 -11.23 -0.86 1.93
C THR A 43 -11.81 -2.10 2.60
N GLN A 44 -12.94 -2.57 2.07
CA GLN A 44 -13.56 -3.85 2.40
C GLN A 44 -13.59 -4.77 1.17
N TRP A 45 -13.58 -6.08 1.42
CA TRP A 45 -13.72 -7.09 0.39
C TRP A 45 -15.17 -7.15 -0.12
N VAL A 46 -15.36 -7.20 -1.44
CA VAL A 46 -16.68 -7.32 -2.07
C VAL A 46 -16.76 -8.43 -3.12
N GLY A 47 -15.65 -9.11 -3.40
CA GLY A 47 -15.67 -10.24 -4.32
C GLY A 47 -14.28 -10.63 -4.81
N PHE A 48 -14.27 -11.50 -5.80
CA PHE A 48 -13.08 -11.91 -6.51
C PHE A 48 -13.25 -11.72 -8.01
N THR A 49 -12.15 -11.56 -8.72
CA THR A 49 -12.15 -11.61 -10.18
C THR A 49 -12.41 -13.04 -10.67
N ASP A 50 -13.14 -13.17 -11.78
CA ASP A 50 -13.35 -14.47 -12.45
C ASP A 50 -12.17 -14.92 -13.35
N THR A 51 -11.08 -14.14 -13.34
CA THR A 51 -9.86 -14.42 -14.12
C THR A 51 -8.75 -14.99 -13.25
N LYS A 52 -7.79 -15.68 -13.87
CA LYS A 52 -6.56 -16.10 -13.22
C LYS A 52 -5.43 -15.10 -13.49
N PRO A 53 -4.62 -14.72 -12.50
CA PRO A 53 -4.72 -15.14 -11.09
C PRO A 53 -5.94 -14.53 -10.41
N ILE A 54 -6.51 -15.26 -9.44
CA ILE A 54 -7.66 -14.76 -8.68
C ILE A 54 -7.20 -13.56 -7.87
N ARG A 55 -7.93 -12.44 -7.93
CA ARG A 55 -7.65 -11.23 -7.15
C ARG A 55 -8.89 -10.76 -6.44
N GLU A 56 -8.69 -10.11 -5.30
CA GLU A 56 -9.78 -9.47 -4.58
C GLU A 56 -10.29 -8.25 -5.32
N ILE A 57 -11.61 -8.08 -5.28
CA ILE A 57 -12.28 -6.83 -5.60
C ILE A 57 -12.60 -6.17 -4.26
N ARG A 58 -12.20 -4.93 -4.10
CA ARG A 58 -12.38 -4.17 -2.86
C ARG A 58 -12.93 -2.78 -3.16
N GLU A 59 -13.71 -2.24 -2.24
CA GLU A 59 -14.28 -0.89 -2.30
C GLU A 59 -13.98 -0.14 -1.00
N ALA A 60 -14.20 1.17 -0.96
CA ALA A 60 -14.07 1.95 0.27
C ALA A 60 -15.02 1.42 1.35
N ARG A 61 -14.49 1.26 2.56
CA ARG A 61 -15.28 0.88 3.74
C ARG A 61 -15.65 2.12 4.54
N GLU A 62 -16.84 2.10 5.13
CA GLU A 62 -17.27 3.12 6.06
C GLU A 62 -16.40 3.08 7.33
N VAL A 63 -16.01 4.25 7.82
CA VAL A 63 -15.20 4.40 9.03
C VAL A 63 -16.00 5.07 10.14
N ILE A 64 -15.65 4.74 11.38
CA ILE A 64 -16.13 5.46 12.56
C ILE A 64 -15.16 6.65 12.75
N PRO A 65 -15.59 7.90 12.49
CA PRO A 65 -14.66 9.03 12.36
C PRO A 65 -13.77 9.23 13.59
N ASP A 66 -14.35 9.23 14.79
CA ASP A 66 -13.61 9.43 16.04
C ASP A 66 -12.52 8.36 16.26
N LYS A 67 -12.84 7.11 15.90
CA LYS A 67 -11.87 6.00 16.01
C LYS A 67 -10.77 6.15 14.96
N ALA A 68 -11.12 6.56 13.74
CA ALA A 68 -10.16 6.78 12.67
C ALA A 68 -9.20 7.94 13.01
N LEU A 69 -9.72 9.11 13.36
CA LEU A 69 -8.94 10.27 13.80
C LEU A 69 -8.02 9.94 15.00
N LYS A 70 -8.54 9.22 15.99
CA LYS A 70 -7.75 8.76 17.14
C LYS A 70 -6.63 7.80 16.72
N SER A 71 -6.90 6.89 15.79
CA SER A 71 -5.89 5.92 15.31
C SER A 71 -4.69 6.62 14.66
N TYR A 72 -4.96 7.62 13.82
CA TYR A 72 -3.96 8.47 13.18
C TYR A 72 -3.15 9.30 14.18
N LYS A 73 -3.83 9.88 15.17
CA LYS A 73 -3.17 10.59 16.26
C LYS A 73 -2.22 9.68 17.05
N ASN A 74 -2.60 8.44 17.31
CA ASN A 74 -1.79 7.48 18.09
C ASN A 74 -0.50 7.06 17.36
N ILE A 75 -0.48 7.12 16.03
CA ILE A 75 0.72 6.81 15.23
C ILE A 75 1.51 8.05 14.80
N ASN A 76 1.13 9.23 15.31
CA ASN A 76 1.74 10.53 15.00
C ASN A 76 1.62 10.92 13.50
N GLU A 77 0.52 10.53 12.86
CA GLU A 77 0.18 10.89 11.47
C GLU A 77 -1.23 11.50 11.47
N PRO A 78 -1.40 12.76 11.93
CA PRO A 78 -2.72 13.32 12.19
C PRO A 78 -3.56 13.41 10.90
N ALA A 79 -4.84 13.03 11.01
CA ALA A 79 -5.84 13.21 9.98
C ALA A 79 -6.71 14.44 10.23
N ILE A 80 -7.29 14.98 9.16
CA ILE A 80 -8.30 16.05 9.21
C ILE A 80 -9.70 15.47 8.99
N LEU A 81 -10.73 16.18 9.46
CA LEU A 81 -12.13 15.82 9.21
C LEU A 81 -12.76 16.83 8.24
N VAL A 82 -13.28 16.32 7.13
CA VAL A 82 -13.82 17.11 6.01
C VAL A 82 -15.33 16.89 5.91
N ASN A 83 -16.08 17.92 6.25
CA ASN A 83 -17.56 17.93 6.23
C ASN A 83 -18.13 18.71 5.04
N GLU A 84 -17.40 19.71 4.56
CA GLU A 84 -17.83 20.65 3.52
C GLU A 84 -16.91 20.58 2.30
N GLU A 85 -17.41 21.06 1.16
CA GLU A 85 -16.72 20.99 -0.13
C GLU A 85 -15.47 21.88 -0.18
N GLU A 86 -15.53 23.06 0.44
CA GLU A 86 -14.42 24.03 0.48
C GLU A 86 -13.16 23.44 1.13
N ASP A 87 -13.36 22.50 2.06
CA ASP A 87 -12.31 21.85 2.84
C ASP A 87 -11.54 20.78 2.02
N ILE A 88 -12.11 20.31 0.90
CA ILE A 88 -11.46 19.37 -0.02
C ILE A 88 -10.20 19.99 -0.63
N PHE A 89 -10.24 21.27 -0.96
CA PHE A 89 -9.08 21.95 -1.55
C PHE A 89 -7.90 22.00 -0.57
N LEU A 90 -8.17 22.23 0.72
CA LEU A 90 -7.14 22.21 1.75
C LEU A 90 -6.53 20.81 1.89
N PHE A 91 -7.35 19.76 1.87
CA PHE A 91 -6.86 18.39 1.85
C PHE A 91 -5.97 18.11 0.63
N MET A 92 -6.42 18.50 -0.56
CA MET A 92 -5.65 18.34 -1.80
C MET A 92 -4.35 19.14 -1.79
N LEU A 93 -4.32 20.32 -1.17
CA LEU A 93 -3.11 21.14 -1.08
C LEU A 93 -2.05 20.48 -0.19
N PHE A 94 -2.45 19.94 0.96
CA PHE A 94 -1.51 19.41 1.95
C PHE A 94 -1.22 17.91 1.81
N GLY A 95 -2.15 17.14 1.26
CA GLY A 95 -2.11 15.68 1.33
C GLY A 95 -2.24 15.19 2.77
N GLY A 96 -1.76 13.96 3.02
CA GLY A 96 -1.88 13.29 4.31
C GLY A 96 -3.17 12.50 4.40
N HIS A 97 -3.76 12.45 5.59
CA HIS A 97 -4.94 11.64 5.88
C HIS A 97 -6.17 12.54 6.08
N ALA A 98 -7.29 12.14 5.51
CA ALA A 98 -8.57 12.80 5.72
C ALA A 98 -9.68 11.77 5.94
N ILE A 99 -10.56 12.10 6.87
CA ILE A 99 -11.84 11.44 7.07
C ILE A 99 -12.88 12.33 6.42
N ILE A 100 -13.51 11.85 5.34
CA ILE A 100 -14.28 12.67 4.42
C ILE A 100 -15.70 12.13 4.31
N LYS A 101 -16.69 13.03 4.35
CA LYS A 101 -18.11 12.69 4.16
C LYS A 101 -18.34 11.97 2.82
N LYS A 102 -19.21 10.96 2.82
CA LYS A 102 -19.39 10.01 1.70
C LYS A 102 -19.85 10.67 0.40
N ASP A 103 -20.73 11.66 0.47
CA ASP A 103 -21.19 12.46 -0.66
C ASP A 103 -20.04 13.24 -1.31
N LEU A 104 -19.16 13.85 -0.51
CA LEU A 104 -17.95 14.50 -0.98
C LEU A 104 -16.98 13.49 -1.62
N CYS A 105 -16.80 12.31 -1.01
CA CYS A 105 -16.02 11.25 -1.62
C CYS A 105 -16.58 10.78 -2.97
N ARG A 106 -17.89 10.67 -3.11
CA ARG A 106 -18.52 10.35 -4.41
C ARG A 106 -18.27 11.44 -5.43
N LYS A 107 -18.30 12.70 -5.02
CA LYS A 107 -18.10 13.84 -5.93
C LYS A 107 -16.64 13.98 -6.38
N PHE A 108 -15.67 13.79 -5.49
CA PHE A 108 -14.26 14.11 -5.75
C PHE A 108 -13.34 12.90 -5.89
N PHE A 109 -13.73 11.74 -5.37
CA PHE A 109 -12.87 10.56 -5.22
C PHE A 109 -13.54 9.27 -5.68
N GLU A 110 -14.48 9.34 -6.63
CA GLU A 110 -15.26 8.18 -7.12
C GLU A 110 -14.38 6.99 -7.52
N ASN A 111 -13.32 7.25 -8.28
CA ASN A 111 -12.37 6.23 -8.74
C ASN A 111 -11.57 5.56 -7.61
N ILE A 112 -11.53 6.18 -6.42
CA ILE A 112 -10.83 5.65 -5.25
C ILE A 112 -11.77 4.79 -4.40
N ILE A 113 -13.05 5.17 -4.31
CA ILE A 113 -14.00 4.54 -3.40
C ILE A 113 -14.79 3.39 -4.02
N THR A 114 -14.88 3.33 -5.34
CA THR A 114 -15.66 2.32 -6.05
C THR A 114 -14.96 0.95 -6.08
N PRO A 115 -15.74 -0.15 -6.23
CA PRO A 115 -15.18 -1.49 -6.36
C PRO A 115 -14.11 -1.58 -7.45
N SER A 116 -12.93 -2.04 -7.06
CA SER A 116 -11.80 -2.17 -7.96
C SER A 116 -10.95 -3.39 -7.64
N VAL A 117 -10.19 -3.87 -8.62
CA VAL A 117 -9.25 -4.98 -8.43
C VAL A 117 -8.11 -4.51 -7.54
N ALA A 118 -7.99 -5.12 -6.38
CA ALA A 118 -7.00 -4.81 -5.38
C ALA A 118 -6.00 -5.95 -5.20
N ILE A 119 -4.81 -5.60 -4.72
CA ILE A 119 -3.74 -6.56 -4.47
C ILE A 119 -2.98 -6.19 -3.21
N ASN A 120 -2.66 -7.20 -2.41
CA ASN A 120 -1.83 -7.02 -1.24
C ASN A 120 -0.38 -6.78 -1.68
N ASN A 121 0.15 -5.60 -1.39
CA ASN A 121 1.53 -5.23 -1.73
C ASN A 121 2.52 -5.53 -0.59
N TYR A 122 2.06 -6.12 0.51
CA TYR A 122 2.81 -6.47 1.71
C TYR A 122 3.40 -5.28 2.49
N ASP A 123 3.15 -4.04 2.05
CA ASP A 123 3.65 -2.80 2.66
C ASP A 123 2.56 -2.01 3.39
N LEU A 124 1.40 -1.90 2.75
CA LEU A 124 0.25 -1.13 3.22
C LEU A 124 -1.04 -1.95 3.20
N GLY A 125 -0.91 -3.27 3.04
CA GLY A 125 -2.04 -4.14 2.75
C GLY A 125 -2.46 -3.98 1.29
N TYR A 126 -3.75 -3.73 1.05
CA TYR A 126 -4.33 -3.72 -0.28
C TYR A 126 -4.19 -2.35 -0.96
N THR A 127 -3.83 -2.38 -2.24
CA THR A 127 -3.79 -1.19 -3.11
C THR A 127 -4.43 -1.50 -4.46
N HIS A 128 -4.78 -0.45 -5.20
CA HIS A 128 -5.31 -0.58 -6.55
C HIS A 128 -4.27 -1.21 -7.46
N ILE A 129 -4.68 -2.15 -8.32
CA ILE A 129 -3.77 -2.88 -9.20
C ILE A 129 -2.93 -1.96 -10.12
N ASP A 130 -3.51 -0.85 -10.57
CA ASP A 130 -2.82 0.10 -11.46
C ASP A 130 -1.66 0.83 -10.78
N SER A 131 -1.60 0.81 -9.44
CA SER A 131 -0.46 1.34 -8.69
C SER A 131 0.74 0.38 -8.66
N ILE A 132 0.58 -0.85 -9.13
CA ILE A 132 1.62 -1.87 -9.13
C ILE A 132 2.42 -1.83 -10.43
N GLU A 133 3.74 -1.97 -10.30
CA GLU A 133 4.62 -2.13 -11.45
C GLU A 133 4.24 -3.38 -12.26
N LYS A 134 4.02 -3.23 -13.57
CA LYS A 134 3.61 -4.32 -14.49
C LYS A 134 4.50 -5.56 -14.39
N GLY A 135 5.80 -5.40 -14.12
CA GLY A 135 6.73 -6.51 -13.91
C GLY A 135 6.39 -7.40 -12.72
N SER A 136 5.83 -6.82 -11.66
CA SER A 136 5.41 -7.55 -10.44
C SER A 136 4.12 -8.33 -10.63
N LEU A 137 3.35 -8.06 -11.69
CA LEU A 137 2.12 -8.79 -12.02
C LEU A 137 2.39 -10.07 -12.82
N GLN A 138 3.60 -10.25 -13.37
CA GLN A 138 3.99 -11.41 -14.15
C GLN A 138 4.18 -12.65 -13.28
N ARG A 139 3.83 -13.85 -13.75
CA ARG A 139 4.03 -15.09 -12.98
C ARG A 139 5.50 -15.40 -12.73
N ALA A 140 6.33 -15.30 -13.76
CA ALA A 140 7.74 -15.64 -13.67
C ALA A 140 8.57 -14.41 -13.24
N PRO A 141 9.43 -14.52 -12.22
CA PRO A 141 10.34 -13.43 -11.88
C PRO A 141 11.35 -13.20 -13.00
N SER A 142 11.70 -11.94 -13.26
CA SER A 142 12.79 -11.62 -14.19
C SER A 142 14.12 -12.22 -13.72
N LYS A 143 15.07 -12.45 -14.64
CA LYS A 143 16.42 -12.94 -14.29
C LYS A 143 17.10 -12.05 -13.24
N LYS A 144 16.92 -10.72 -13.35
CA LYS A 144 17.44 -9.73 -12.39
C LYS A 144 16.82 -9.90 -11.01
N LEU A 145 15.49 -10.03 -10.94
CA LEU A 145 14.76 -10.26 -9.68
C LEU A 145 15.15 -11.60 -9.05
N ARG A 146 15.19 -12.68 -9.84
CA ARG A 146 15.63 -14.01 -9.38
C ARG A 146 17.02 -13.96 -8.74
N MET A 147 17.99 -13.33 -9.41
CA MET A 147 19.34 -13.17 -8.88
C MET A 147 19.37 -12.32 -7.60
N LYS A 148 18.52 -11.29 -7.50
CA LYS A 148 18.42 -10.44 -6.31
C LYS A 148 17.92 -11.23 -5.10
N VAL A 149 16.87 -12.05 -5.27
CA VAL A 149 16.35 -12.93 -4.22
C VAL A 149 17.39 -13.96 -3.78
N LEU A 150 18.07 -14.62 -4.72
CA LEU A 150 19.13 -15.58 -4.41
C LEU A 150 20.28 -14.94 -3.62
N LYS A 151 20.70 -13.72 -3.99
CA LYS A 151 21.73 -12.96 -3.27
C LYS A 151 21.29 -12.59 -1.86
N ARG A 152 20.06 -12.06 -1.68
CA ARG A 152 19.48 -11.77 -0.35
C ARG A 152 19.52 -13.00 0.56
N ASP A 153 19.22 -14.15 -0.02
CA ASP A 153 19.14 -15.42 0.69
C ASP A 153 20.50 -16.13 0.82
N ASN A 154 21.60 -15.45 0.49
CA ASN A 154 22.98 -15.95 0.53
C ASN A 154 23.20 -17.24 -0.27
N PHE A 155 22.43 -17.43 -1.35
CA PHE A 155 22.42 -18.66 -2.15
C PHE A 155 22.22 -19.92 -1.30
N LYS A 156 21.34 -19.83 -0.29
CA LYS A 156 20.95 -20.95 0.57
C LYS A 156 19.43 -21.11 0.57
N CYS A 157 18.97 -22.35 0.76
CA CYS A 157 17.59 -22.58 1.14
C CYS A 157 17.31 -21.87 2.46
N ARG A 158 16.30 -21.00 2.48
CA ARG A 158 15.93 -20.25 3.69
C ARG A 158 15.30 -21.13 4.77
N LEU A 159 14.75 -22.28 4.40
CA LEU A 159 14.13 -23.21 5.34
C LEU A 159 15.16 -24.15 6.00
N CYS A 160 16.02 -24.82 5.21
CA CYS A 160 16.94 -25.84 5.74
C CYS A 160 18.43 -25.42 5.75
N GLY A 161 18.78 -24.25 5.22
CA GLY A 161 20.14 -23.72 5.21
C GLY A 161 21.11 -24.37 4.20
N ARG A 162 20.70 -25.41 3.46
CA ARG A 162 21.55 -26.07 2.45
C ARG A 162 21.87 -25.12 1.28
N SER A 163 23.06 -25.25 0.72
CA SER A 163 23.53 -24.48 -0.44
C SER A 163 24.29 -25.34 -1.45
N PRO A 164 24.34 -24.95 -2.74
CA PRO A 164 25.11 -25.65 -3.77
C PRO A 164 26.63 -25.72 -3.46
N ASN A 165 27.15 -24.84 -2.58
CA ASN A 165 28.56 -24.89 -2.17
C ASN A 165 28.92 -26.16 -1.38
N ASN A 166 27.93 -26.75 -0.69
CA ASN A 166 28.16 -27.90 0.20
C ASN A 166 27.51 -29.18 -0.34
N TYR A 167 26.72 -29.09 -1.41
CA TYR A 167 25.93 -30.18 -1.98
C TYR A 167 25.90 -30.04 -3.51
N VAL A 168 26.58 -30.96 -4.20
CA VAL A 168 26.82 -30.89 -5.66
C VAL A 168 25.53 -30.92 -6.48
N ASP A 169 24.51 -31.65 -6.01
CA ASP A 169 23.25 -31.86 -6.75
C ASP A 169 22.07 -31.03 -6.19
N LEU A 170 22.35 -29.94 -5.46
CA LEU A 170 21.30 -29.11 -4.87
C LEU A 170 20.86 -28.00 -5.84
N GLU A 171 19.62 -28.07 -6.31
CA GLU A 171 18.99 -26.97 -7.05
C GLU A 171 18.22 -26.03 -6.11
N LEU A 172 18.37 -24.72 -6.34
CA LEU A 172 17.62 -23.66 -5.65
C LEU A 172 16.53 -23.07 -6.54
N HIS A 173 15.33 -23.00 -5.99
CA HIS A 173 14.14 -22.43 -6.60
C HIS A 173 13.79 -21.11 -5.90
N VAL A 174 13.18 -20.20 -6.66
CA VAL A 174 12.61 -18.97 -6.11
C VAL A 174 11.11 -19.20 -6.09
N HIS A 175 10.57 -19.29 -4.88
CA HIS A 175 9.21 -19.69 -4.58
C HIS A 175 8.39 -18.46 -4.18
N HIS A 176 7.12 -18.43 -4.58
CA HIS A 176 6.15 -17.43 -4.14
C HIS A 176 5.56 -17.86 -2.80
N ILE A 177 5.83 -17.10 -1.73
CA ILE A 177 5.27 -17.39 -0.38
C ILE A 177 3.74 -17.38 -0.44
N PHE A 178 3.17 -16.31 -0.99
CA PHE A 178 1.79 -16.24 -1.40
C PHE A 178 1.70 -16.57 -2.91
N PRO A 179 1.08 -17.69 -3.31
CA PRO A 179 1.13 -18.17 -4.68
C PRO A 179 0.61 -17.14 -5.69
N TRP A 180 1.30 -17.00 -6.82
CA TRP A 180 0.86 -16.11 -7.90
C TRP A 180 -0.56 -16.43 -8.37
N SER A 181 -0.94 -17.71 -8.46
CA SER A 181 -2.27 -18.15 -8.87
C SER A 181 -3.41 -17.67 -7.96
N GLN A 182 -3.10 -17.36 -6.70
CA GLN A 182 -4.04 -16.84 -5.71
C GLN A 182 -3.98 -15.31 -5.57
N GLY A 183 -3.20 -14.63 -6.41
CA GLY A 183 -3.10 -13.17 -6.44
C GLY A 183 -1.78 -12.61 -5.89
N GLY A 184 -0.82 -13.46 -5.55
CA GLY A 184 0.48 -13.02 -5.02
C GLY A 184 1.33 -12.28 -6.05
N LEU A 185 1.95 -11.17 -5.64
CA LEU A 185 2.89 -10.42 -6.48
C LEU A 185 4.21 -11.17 -6.67
N THR A 186 4.82 -10.99 -7.85
CA THR A 186 6.18 -11.43 -8.13
C THR A 186 7.16 -10.32 -7.77
N GLY A 187 7.46 -10.20 -6.48
CA GLY A 187 8.39 -9.20 -5.94
C GLY A 187 9.16 -9.79 -4.76
N GLU A 188 10.29 -9.16 -4.39
CA GLU A 188 11.20 -9.68 -3.37
C GLU A 188 10.52 -10.01 -2.03
N LYS A 189 9.51 -9.22 -1.65
CA LYS A 189 8.75 -9.39 -0.40
C LYS A 189 7.86 -10.63 -0.39
N ASN A 190 7.59 -11.22 -1.55
CA ASN A 190 6.80 -12.44 -1.69
C ASN A 190 7.60 -13.61 -2.26
N LEU A 191 8.92 -13.43 -2.44
CA LEU A 191 9.79 -14.44 -3.04
C LEU A 191 10.82 -14.92 -2.02
N ILE A 192 10.99 -16.24 -1.95
CA ILE A 192 11.94 -16.91 -1.04
C ILE A 192 12.73 -17.98 -1.79
N THR A 193 14.00 -18.14 -1.43
CA THR A 193 14.86 -19.20 -1.96
C THR A 193 14.66 -20.49 -1.19
N LEU A 194 14.26 -21.57 -1.87
CA LEU A 194 14.10 -22.91 -1.31
C LEU A 194 14.89 -23.93 -2.14
N CYS A 195 15.41 -24.98 -1.52
CA CYS A 195 15.90 -26.13 -2.29
C CYS A 195 14.72 -26.98 -2.79
N LYS A 196 14.96 -27.80 -3.81
CA LYS A 196 13.94 -28.69 -4.39
C LYS A 196 13.18 -29.51 -3.34
N THR A 197 13.88 -30.15 -2.40
CA THR A 197 13.25 -30.96 -1.34
C THR A 197 12.30 -30.15 -0.47
N CYS A 198 12.69 -28.94 -0.05
CA CYS A 198 11.81 -28.08 0.76
C CYS A 198 10.65 -27.54 -0.08
N HIS A 199 10.91 -27.16 -1.33
CA HIS A 199 9.88 -26.65 -2.24
C HIS A 199 8.79 -27.69 -2.52
N ASP A 200 9.19 -28.91 -2.88
CA ASP A 200 8.27 -29.99 -3.23
C ASP A 200 7.54 -30.55 -2.01
N GLY A 201 8.11 -30.37 -0.81
CA GLY A 201 7.50 -30.75 0.47
C GLY A 201 6.53 -29.72 1.05
N LEU A 202 6.37 -28.54 0.44
CA LEU A 202 5.38 -27.56 0.89
C LEU A 202 3.97 -27.97 0.49
N ASP A 203 3.15 -28.36 1.45
CA ASP A 203 1.74 -28.66 1.26
C ASP A 203 0.90 -28.09 2.43
N PRO A 204 0.04 -27.08 2.20
CA PRO A 204 -0.18 -26.39 0.93
C PRO A 204 1.03 -25.56 0.49
N HIS A 205 1.13 -25.26 -0.81
CA HIS A 205 2.15 -24.34 -1.33
C HIS A 205 2.04 -22.90 -0.79
N LEU A 206 0.91 -22.52 -0.20
CA LEU A 206 0.76 -21.27 0.54
C LEU A 206 1.17 -21.53 1.99
N ASP A 207 2.32 -21.01 2.39
CA ASP A 207 2.80 -21.09 3.78
C ASP A 207 3.19 -19.68 4.28
N PRO A 208 2.30 -19.00 5.02
CA PRO A 208 2.59 -17.69 5.59
C PRO A 208 3.77 -17.65 6.55
N GLU A 209 4.17 -18.77 7.16
CA GLU A 209 5.33 -18.79 8.07
C GLU A 209 6.63 -18.48 7.33
N LEU A 210 6.68 -18.72 6.01
CA LEU A 210 7.85 -18.39 5.19
C LEU A 210 8.18 -16.88 5.18
N PHE A 211 7.23 -16.00 5.51
CA PHE A 211 7.51 -14.57 5.66
C PHE A 211 8.55 -14.30 6.76
N SER A 212 8.55 -15.06 7.86
CA SER A 212 9.51 -14.87 8.96
C SER A 212 10.95 -15.17 8.53
N TYR A 213 11.14 -15.92 7.45
CA TYR A 213 12.45 -16.28 6.92
C TYR A 213 13.01 -15.23 5.95
N ILE A 214 12.26 -14.19 5.59
CA ILE A 214 12.74 -13.12 4.70
C ILE A 214 12.74 -11.75 5.38
N GLU A 215 12.30 -11.68 6.64
CA GLU A 215 12.14 -10.42 7.37
C GLU A 215 13.47 -9.83 7.84
N ASP A 216 13.85 -8.74 7.16
CA ASP A 216 14.59 -7.61 7.74
C ASP A 216 13.99 -6.29 7.23
N PHE A 217 12.69 -6.27 6.91
CA PHE A 217 11.98 -5.05 6.48
C PHE A 217 11.43 -4.32 7.71
N LYS A 218 12.31 -3.73 8.52
CA LYS A 218 11.87 -2.71 9.47
C LYS A 218 11.29 -1.54 8.65
N LYS A 219 9.96 -1.47 8.59
CA LYS A 219 9.27 -0.34 7.97
C LYS A 219 9.65 0.92 8.73
N LYS A 220 10.44 1.78 8.09
CA LYS A 220 10.68 3.13 8.59
C LYS A 220 9.41 3.92 8.33
N ASN A 221 8.83 4.50 9.38
CA ASN A 221 7.75 5.45 9.20
C ASN A 221 8.33 6.68 8.46
N ASN A 222 7.89 6.89 7.22
CA ASN A 222 8.33 7.96 6.34
C ASN A 222 7.22 8.98 6.08
N TYR A 223 6.18 9.04 6.90
CA TYR A 223 5.00 9.89 6.68
C TYR A 223 5.35 11.32 6.23
N TYR A 224 6.20 12.02 6.99
CA TYR A 224 6.60 13.39 6.65
C TYR A 224 7.44 13.46 5.37
N GLU A 225 8.26 12.45 5.07
CA GLU A 225 9.01 12.40 3.81
C GLU A 225 8.05 12.20 2.63
N ASP A 226 7.04 11.34 2.79
CA ASP A 226 6.02 11.11 1.76
C ASP A 226 5.15 12.35 1.53
N LEU A 227 4.89 13.17 2.56
CA LEU A 227 4.23 14.48 2.41
C LEU A 227 5.11 15.50 1.67
N ILE A 228 6.40 15.57 2.00
CA ILE A 228 7.33 16.45 1.29
C ILE A 228 7.40 16.04 -0.19
N ASN A 229 7.46 14.75 -0.47
CA ASN A 229 7.41 14.23 -1.84
C ASN A 229 6.09 14.60 -2.52
N TYR A 230 4.97 14.52 -1.81
CA TYR A 230 3.67 14.94 -2.34
C TYR A 230 3.68 16.40 -2.75
N HIS A 231 4.14 17.31 -1.88
CA HIS A 231 4.21 18.74 -2.18
C HIS A 231 5.12 19.03 -3.36
N ASN A 232 6.26 18.34 -3.47
CA ASN A 232 7.17 18.49 -4.60
C ASN A 232 6.55 18.08 -5.94
N VAL A 233 5.76 17.00 -5.95
CA VAL A 233 5.06 16.53 -7.16
C VAL A 233 3.88 17.45 -7.49
N SER A 234 3.08 17.76 -6.49
CA SER A 234 1.91 18.64 -6.56
C SER A 234 2.29 20.03 -7.08
N TYR A 235 3.36 20.64 -6.55
CA TYR A 235 3.84 21.94 -7.00
C TYR A 235 4.26 21.95 -8.49
N LYS A 236 4.91 20.89 -8.97
CA LYS A 236 5.26 20.76 -10.39
C LYS A 236 4.02 20.68 -11.28
N LEU A 237 3.07 19.83 -10.88
CA LEU A 237 1.82 19.66 -11.62
C LEU A 237 1.00 20.96 -11.68
N TYR A 238 0.93 21.71 -10.58
CA TYR A 238 0.22 22.99 -10.56
C TYR A 238 0.98 24.11 -11.26
N GLY A 239 2.32 24.13 -11.19
CA GLY A 239 3.15 25.11 -11.90
C GLY A 239 3.06 24.99 -13.41
N GLU A 240 2.99 23.77 -13.95
CA GLU A 240 2.83 23.50 -15.39
C GLU A 240 1.44 23.89 -15.93
N ILE A 241 0.43 24.11 -15.07
CA ILE A 241 -0.92 24.54 -15.46
C ILE A 241 -1.02 26.07 -15.55
N THR A 242 -0.07 26.80 -14.96
CA THR A 242 -0.08 28.27 -14.88
C THR A 242 0.85 28.98 -15.88
N ASP A 243 1.54 28.23 -16.73
CA ASP A 243 2.33 28.71 -17.88
C ASP A 243 1.62 28.40 -19.21
#